data_AF-A0A537QZP0-F1
#
_entry.id   AF-A0A537QZP0-F1
#
_cell.length_a   1.000
_cell.length_b   1.000
_cell.length_c   1.000
_cell.angle_alpha   90.00
_cell.angle_beta   90.00
_cell.angle_gamma   90.00
#
_symmetry.space_group_name_H-M   'P 1'
#
loop_
_entity.id
_entity.type
_entity.pdbx_description
1 polymer ?
#
loop_
_entity_poly.entity_id
_entity_poly.type
_entity_poly.pdbx_seq_one_letter_code
_entity_poly.pdbx_strand_id
1 'polypeptide(L)' 'MPREPATWSTRDRAAYHRMDAARLREMARTATCSAARKVLVNLARRYRQVANSLEKQTA' A
#
# COMPACT_ATOMS: atom_id res chain seq x y z
N MET A 1 1.76 8.76 -10.32
CA MET A 1 2.46 7.79 -9.45
C MET A 1 3.85 7.57 -10.04
N PRO A 2 4.95 7.81 -9.31
CA PRO A 2 6.27 7.46 -9.82
C PRO A 2 6.32 5.97 -10.13
N ARG A 3 6.88 5.62 -11.30
CA ARG A 3 7.06 4.23 -11.74
C ARG A 3 8.04 3.55 -10.80
N GLU A 4 7.72 2.33 -10.37
CA GLU A 4 8.62 1.50 -9.56
C GLU A 4 9.97 1.34 -10.28
N PRO A 5 11.11 1.59 -9.61
CA PRO A 5 12.42 1.37 -10.19
C PRO A 5 12.60 -0.11 -10.58
N ALA A 6 13.06 -0.37 -11.80
CA ALA A 6 13.33 -1.73 -12.27
C ALA A 6 14.37 -2.48 -11.42
N THR A 7 15.17 -1.76 -10.64
CA THR A 7 16.21 -2.28 -9.75
C THR A 7 15.69 -2.85 -8.43
N TRP A 8 14.41 -2.65 -8.09
CA TRP A 8 13.87 -3.12 -6.82
C TRP A 8 13.58 -4.61 -6.83
N SER A 9 14.09 -5.30 -5.80
CA SER A 9 13.77 -6.70 -5.54
C SER A 9 12.28 -6.86 -5.19
N THR A 10 11.77 -8.08 -5.28
CA THR A 10 10.38 -8.40 -4.85
C THR A 10 10.14 -8.02 -3.39
N ARG A 11 11.17 -8.13 -2.54
CA ARG A 11 11.13 -7.71 -1.12
C ARG A 11 11.03 -6.20 -0.97
N ASP A 12 11.78 -5.43 -1.76
CA ASP A 12 11.73 -3.96 -1.74
C ASP A 12 10.35 -3.45 -2.18
N ARG A 13 9.78 -4.07 -3.23
CA ARG A 13 8.41 -3.75 -3.69
C ARG A 13 7.37 -4.07 -2.62
N ALA A 14 7.47 -5.23 -1.97
CA ALA A 14 6.56 -5.58 -0.87
C ALA A 14 6.66 -4.58 0.30
N ALA A 15 7.87 -4.18 0.70
CA ALA A 15 8.08 -3.17 1.74
C ALA A 15 7.50 -1.81 1.34
N TYR A 16 7.69 -1.39 0.09
CA TYR A 16 7.14 -0.15 -0.44
C TYR A 16 5.60 -0.13 -0.40
N HIS A 17 4.93 -1.19 -0.88
CA HIS A 17 3.48 -1.25 -0.81
C HIS A 17 2.93 -1.28 0.63
N ARG A 18 3.67 -1.84 1.59
CA ARG A 18 3.30 -1.74 3.01
C ARG A 18 3.38 -0.32 3.53
N MET A 19 4.42 0.42 3.15
CA MET A 19 4.57 1.82 3.51
C MET A 19 3.42 2.66 2.95
N ASP A 20 3.07 2.47 1.68
CA ASP A 20 1.91 3.14 1.07
C ASP A 20 0.59 2.77 1.78
N ALA A 21 0.40 1.50 2.12
CA ALA A 21 -0.76 1.07 2.89
C ALA A 21 -0.83 1.69 4.30
N ALA A 22 0.32 1.95 4.94
CA ALA A 22 0.38 2.63 6.23
C ALA A 22 0.05 4.13 6.07
N ARG A 23 0.64 4.80 5.07
CA ARG A 23 0.38 6.21 4.75
C ARG A 23 -1.11 6.45 4.46
N LEU A 24 -1.73 5.59 3.66
CA LEU A 24 -3.15 5.69 3.33
C LEU A 24 -4.05 5.49 4.56
N ARG A 25 -3.67 4.62 5.49
CA ARG A 25 -4.39 4.50 6.78
C ARG A 25 -4.25 5.75 7.63
N GLU A 26 -3.09 6.39 7.63
CA GLU A 26 -2.90 7.64 8.36
C GLU A 26 -3.78 8.75 7.78
N MET A 27 -3.76 8.91 6.45
CA MET A 27 -4.65 9.85 5.76
C MET A 27 -6.13 9.56 6.05
N ALA A 28 -6.52 8.28 6.13
CA ALA A 28 -7.89 7.92 6.47
C ALA A 28 -8.28 8.34 7.89
N ARG A 29 -7.33 8.32 8.85
CA ARG A 29 -7.57 8.76 10.23
C ARG A 29 -7.85 10.25 10.32
N THR A 30 -7.14 11.05 9.53
CA THR A 30 -7.30 12.52 9.53
C THR A 30 -8.40 13.01 8.58
N ALA A 31 -8.92 12.14 7.71
CA ALA A 31 -9.99 12.49 6.78
C ALA A 31 -11.31 12.79 7.49
N THR A 32 -11.83 14.00 7.29
CA THR A 32 -13.14 14.45 7.80
C THR A 32 -14.31 13.89 6.97
N CYS A 33 -14.12 13.73 5.65
CA CYS A 33 -15.11 13.17 4.74
C CYS A 33 -15.20 11.64 4.85
N SER A 34 -16.39 11.12 5.15
CA SER A 34 -16.64 9.68 5.32
C SER A 34 -16.43 8.87 4.04
N ALA A 35 -16.77 9.44 2.87
CA ALA A 35 -16.54 8.81 1.57
C ALA A 35 -15.03 8.70 1.27
N ALA A 36 -14.28 9.79 1.49
CA ALA A 36 -12.83 9.79 1.32
C ALA A 36 -12.15 8.78 2.26
N ARG A 37 -12.58 8.72 3.53
CA ARG A 37 -12.09 7.74 4.50
C ARG A 37 -12.28 6.30 4.01
N LYS A 38 -13.47 5.96 3.50
CA LYS A 38 -13.75 4.61 2.96
C LYS A 38 -12.84 4.27 1.78
N VAL A 39 -12.64 5.22 0.85
CA VAL A 39 -11.75 5.03 -0.30
C VAL A 39 -10.31 4.79 0.16
N LEU A 40 -9.79 5.61 1.07
CA LEU A 40 -8.43 5.49 1.60
C LEU A 40 -8.21 4.15 2.34
N VAL A 41 -9.17 3.72 3.17
CA VAL A 41 -9.11 2.42 3.85
C VAL A 41 -9.11 1.26 2.86
N ASN A 42 -9.98 1.31 1.84
CA ASN A 42 -10.03 0.27 0.81
C ASN A 42 -8.74 0.22 0.00
N LEU A 43 -8.17 1.37 -0.35
CA LEU A 43 -6.89 1.44 -1.05
C LEU A 43 -5.77 0.87 -0.19
N ALA A 44 -5.70 1.25 1.09
CA ALA A 44 -4.71 0.69 2.03
C ALA A 44 -4.81 -0.84 2.16
N ARG A 45 -6.02 -1.42 2.08
CA ARG A 45 -6.20 -2.88 2.07
C ARG A 45 -5.64 -3.51 0.80
N ARG A 46 -5.91 -2.92 -0.37
CA ARG A 46 -5.39 -3.41 -1.66
C ARG A 46 -3.86 -3.40 -1.70
N TYR A 47 -3.23 -2.32 -1.26
CA TYR A 47 -1.76 -2.25 -1.18
C TYR A 47 -1.17 -3.31 -0.22
N ARG A 48 -1.81 -3.60 0.91
CA ARG A 48 -1.40 -4.73 1.77
C ARG A 48 -1.55 -6.08 1.07
N GLN A 49 -2.62 -6.30 0.32
CA GLN A 49 -2.81 -7.55 -0.42
C GLN A 49 -1.70 -7.73 -1.47
N VAL A 50 -1.36 -6.68 -2.22
CA VAL A 50 -0.25 -6.71 -3.17
C VAL A 50 1.06 -7.04 -2.47
N ALA A 51 1.38 -6.37 -1.36
CA ALA A 51 2.59 -6.66 -0.59
C ALA A 51 2.65 -8.13 -0.14
N ASN A 52 1.55 -8.67 0.38
CA ASN A 52 1.47 -10.06 0.82
C ASN A 52 1.64 -11.05 -0.36
N SER A 53 1.07 -10.73 -1.52
CA SER A 53 1.24 -11.55 -2.73
C SER A 53 2.68 -11.57 -3.22
N LEU A 54 3.39 -10.45 -3.13
CA LEU A 54 4.81 -10.35 -3.50
C LEU A 54 5.69 -11.15 -2.54
N GLU A 55 5.42 -11.10 -1.23
CA GLU A 55 6.16 -11.92 -0.27
C GLU A 55 5.97 -13.42 -0.50
N LYS A 56 4.74 -13.86 -0.81
CA LYS A 56 4.46 -15.25 -1.15
C LYS A 56 5.21 -15.74 -2.39
N GLN A 57 5.58 -14.84 -3.30
CA GLN A 57 6.40 -15.18 -4.47
C GLN A 57 7.90 -15.24 -4.14
N THR A 58 8.30 -14.73 -2.98
CA THR A 58 9.70 -14.66 -2.52
C THR A 58 10.03 -15.75 -1.49
N ALA A 59 9.01 -16.40 -0.92
CA ALA A 59 9.12 -17.48 0.07
C ALA A 59 9.18 -18.85 -0.61
#